data_AF-A0A965KX70-F1
#
_entry.id   AF-A0A965KX70-F1
#
_cell.length_a   1.000
_cell.length_b   1.000
_cell.length_c   1.000
_cell.angle_alpha   90.00
_cell.angle_beta   90.00
_cell.angle_gamma   90.00
#
_symmetry.space_group_name_H-M   'P 1'
#
loop_
_entity.id
_entity.type
_entity.pdbx_description
1 polymer ?
#
loop_
_entity_poly.entity_id
_entity_poly.type
_entity_poly.pdbx_seq_one_letter_code
_entity_poly.pdbx_strand_id
1 'polypeptide(L)'
;MNENAELGGRVLNMRAVTVRRGSKNILGPLDWQVDPSQRWVVLGPNGAGKTTLLGLCSSTIHPTSGEVSILNEILGKVDVFELRNRIGFTSSAMVERIPNDEKVKDVVLTAAYAIFGRWQEDYDLWDESRAIALLT
;
A
#
# COMPACT_ATOMS: atom_id res chain seq x y z
N MET A 1 5.68 -30.99 14.85
CA MET A 1 6.09 -30.81 13.45
C MET A 1 4.92 -30.16 12.73
N ASN A 2 5.00 -28.86 12.43
CA ASN A 2 3.99 -28.15 11.65
C ASN A 2 4.65 -27.77 10.32
N GLU A 3 4.31 -28.51 9.26
CA GLU A 3 4.90 -28.44 7.91
C GLU A 3 4.50 -27.20 7.08
N ASN A 4 3.93 -26.14 7.67
CA ASN A 4 3.49 -24.95 6.94
C ASN A 4 4.34 -23.69 7.21
N ALA A 5 5.48 -23.84 7.89
CA ALA A 5 6.37 -22.72 8.23
C ALA A 5 7.47 -22.43 7.19
N GLU A 6 7.52 -23.16 6.07
CA GLU A 6 8.64 -23.10 5.09
C GLU A 6 8.33 -22.40 3.75
N LEU A 7 7.21 -21.69 3.60
CA LEU A 7 6.94 -20.89 2.40
C LEU A 7 6.73 -19.44 2.81
N GLY A 8 7.64 -18.55 2.39
CA GLY A 8 7.51 -17.11 2.64
C GLY A 8 6.10 -16.64 2.32
N GLY A 9 5.39 -16.12 3.32
CA GLY A 9 3.96 -15.80 3.21
C GLY A 9 3.64 -14.96 1.99
N ARG A 10 2.50 -15.23 1.34
CA ARG A 10 2.06 -14.48 0.16
C ARG A 10 1.94 -12.99 0.47
N VAL A 11 2.46 -12.15 -0.42
CA VAL A 11 2.43 -10.68 -0.25
C VAL A 11 1.05 -10.15 -0.60
N LEU A 12 0.44 -10.65 -1.68
CA LEU A 12 -0.90 -10.28 -2.11
C LEU A 12 -1.66 -11.52 -2.56
N ASN A 13 -2.93 -11.62 -2.17
CA ASN A 13 -3.85 -12.60 -2.72
C ASN A 13 -5.25 -11.95 -2.87
N MET A 14 -5.71 -11.88 -4.11
CA MET A 14 -7.01 -11.37 -4.53
C MET A 14 -7.85 -12.53 -5.06
N ARG A 15 -9.08 -12.66 -4.58
CA ARG A 15 -10.02 -13.70 -4.98
C ARG A 15 -11.35 -13.10 -5.46
N ALA A 16 -11.67 -13.31 -6.73
CA ALA A 16 -12.87 -12.79 -7.40
C ALA A 16 -13.14 -11.29 -7.13
N VAL A 17 -12.07 -10.50 -7.04
CA VAL A 17 -12.14 -9.11 -6.59
C VAL A 17 -12.78 -8.24 -7.65
N THR A 18 -13.78 -7.47 -7.23
CA THR A 18 -14.46 -6.48 -8.07
C THR A 18 -14.53 -5.14 -7.36
N VAL A 19 -14.37 -4.04 -8.10
CA VAL A 19 -14.61 -2.68 -7.61
C VAL A 19 -15.65 -2.01 -8.50
N ARG A 20 -16.72 -1.51 -7.90
CA ARG A 20 -17.82 -0.82 -8.58
C ARG A 20 -17.92 0.62 -8.09
N ARG A 21 -18.28 1.53 -8.99
CA ARG A 21 -18.69 2.90 -8.66
C ARG A 21 -20.07 3.15 -9.27
N GLY A 22 -21.07 3.29 -8.41
CA GLY A 22 -22.47 3.29 -8.84
C GLY A 22 -22.79 2.01 -9.61
N SER A 23 -23.30 2.14 -10.83
CA SER A 23 -23.63 1.01 -11.70
C SER A 23 -22.44 0.42 -12.46
N LYS A 24 -21.30 1.14 -12.53
CA LYS A 24 -20.16 0.76 -13.39
C LYS A 24 -19.16 -0.11 -12.64
N ASN A 25 -18.77 -1.24 -13.25
CA ASN A 25 -17.62 -2.03 -12.82
C ASN A 25 -16.34 -1.33 -13.29
N ILE A 26 -15.51 -0.93 -12.33
CA ILE A 26 -14.24 -0.24 -12.57
C ILE A 26 -13.09 -1.24 -12.69
N LEU A 27 -13.17 -2.35 -11.95
CA LEU A 27 -12.16 -3.40 -11.91
C LEU A 27 -12.85 -4.74 -11.67
N GLY A 28 -12.36 -5.80 -12.33
CA GLY A 28 -12.72 -7.19 -12.04
C GLY A 28 -14.01 -7.71 -12.71
N PRO A 29 -14.41 -8.95 -12.36
CA PRO A 29 -13.79 -9.81 -11.34
C PRO A 29 -12.38 -10.26 -11.75
N LEU A 30 -11.45 -10.31 -10.78
CA LEU A 30 -10.10 -10.80 -11.03
C LEU A 30 -9.52 -11.59 -9.84
N ASP A 31 -8.66 -12.53 -10.17
CA ASP A 31 -7.83 -13.29 -9.24
C ASP A 31 -6.37 -12.95 -9.50
N TRP A 32 -5.63 -12.61 -8.44
CA TRP A 32 -4.21 -12.27 -8.57
C TRP A 32 -3.46 -12.63 -7.29
N GLN A 33 -2.33 -13.30 -7.45
CA GLN A 33 -1.45 -13.70 -6.36
C GLN A 33 -0.06 -13.16 -6.63
N VAL A 34 0.58 -12.62 -5.59
CA VAL A 34 1.95 -12.13 -5.62
C VAL A 34 2.71 -12.75 -4.47
N ASP A 35 3.76 -13.48 -4.80
CA ASP A 35 4.68 -14.09 -3.83
C ASP A 35 5.84 -13.13 -3.50
N PRO A 36 6.55 -13.36 -2.39
CA PRO A 36 7.74 -12.58 -2.04
C PRO A 36 8.76 -12.52 -3.18
N SER A 37 9.45 -11.39 -3.29
CA SER A 37 10.50 -11.12 -4.30
C SER A 37 10.03 -11.05 -5.76
N GLN A 38 8.74 -11.21 -6.05
CA GLN A 38 8.22 -11.02 -7.40
C GLN A 38 8.13 -9.54 -7.76
N ARG A 39 8.30 -9.25 -9.06
CA ARG A 39 8.16 -7.92 -9.64
C ARG A 39 7.16 -7.99 -10.77
N TRP A 40 6.15 -7.14 -10.71
CA TRP A 40 5.04 -7.14 -11.64
C TRP A 40 4.93 -5.81 -12.36
N VAL A 41 4.54 -5.86 -13.63
CA VAL A 41 4.20 -4.68 -14.43
C VAL A 41 2.70 -4.76 -14.77
N VAL A 42 1.95 -3.74 -14.38
CA VAL A 42 0.52 -3.63 -14.69
C VAL A 42 0.34 -2.71 -15.90
N LEU A 43 -0.07 -3.29 -17.02
CA LEU A 43 -0.29 -2.58 -18.28
C LEU A 43 -1.77 -2.45 -18.62
N GLY A 44 -2.11 -1.42 -19.39
CA GLY A 44 -3.47 -1.20 -19.89
C GLY A 44 -3.71 0.26 -20.28
N PRO A 45 -4.78 0.55 -21.04
CA PRO A 45 -5.11 1.92 -21.46
C PRO A 45 -5.48 2.82 -20.27
N ASN A 46 -5.55 4.12 -20.51
CA ASN A 46 -6.06 5.07 -19.53
C ASN A 46 -7.52 4.72 -19.20
N GLY A 47 -7.87 4.72 -17.91
CA GLY A 47 -9.19 4.32 -17.44
C GLY A 47 -9.42 2.80 -17.29
N ALA A 48 -8.43 1.95 -17.59
CA ALA A 48 -8.54 0.49 -17.40
C ALA A 48 -8.62 0.01 -15.94
N GLY A 49 -8.61 0.93 -14.97
CA GLY A 49 -8.66 0.58 -13.54
C GLY A 49 -7.30 0.31 -12.89
N LYS A 50 -6.17 0.61 -13.54
CA LYS A 50 -4.82 0.42 -12.96
C LYS A 50 -4.64 1.12 -11.60
N THR A 51 -5.04 2.39 -11.51
CA THR A 51 -5.00 3.15 -10.26
C THR A 51 -5.92 2.54 -9.19
N THR A 52 -7.08 2.01 -9.60
CA THR A 52 -7.99 1.29 -8.70
C THR A 52 -7.35 0.01 -8.16
N LEU A 53 -6.70 -0.77 -9.03
CA LEU A 53 -5.96 -1.98 -8.63
C LEU A 53 -4.84 -1.64 -7.63
N LEU A 54 -4.03 -0.63 -7.92
CA LEU A 54 -2.98 -0.17 -7.01
C LEU A 54 -3.55 0.39 -5.70
N GLY A 55 -4.75 0.98 -5.73
CA GLY A 55 -5.48 1.39 -4.54
C GLY A 55 -5.83 0.22 -3.62
N LEU A 56 -6.25 -0.92 -4.19
CA LEU A 56 -6.50 -2.14 -3.43
C LEU A 56 -5.19 -2.67 -2.84
N CYS A 57 -4.13 -2.76 -3.63
CA CYS A 57 -2.82 -3.25 -3.19
C CYS A 57 -2.19 -2.38 -2.08
N SER A 58 -2.51 -1.09 -2.05
CA SER A 58 -2.06 -0.13 -1.02
C SER A 58 -3.01 -0.01 0.17
N SER A 59 -4.09 -0.80 0.22
CA SER A 59 -5.17 -0.73 1.21
C SER A 59 -5.82 0.67 1.33
N THR A 60 -5.74 1.49 0.28
CA THR A 60 -6.37 2.82 0.25
C THR A 60 -7.83 2.76 -0.17
N ILE A 61 -8.25 1.66 -0.81
CA ILE A 61 -9.65 1.36 -1.11
C ILE A 61 -9.99 -0.09 -0.74
N HIS A 62 -11.27 -0.38 -0.54
CA HIS A 62 -11.79 -1.74 -0.33
C HIS A 62 -12.45 -2.28 -1.60
N PRO A 63 -12.44 -3.62 -1.80
CA PRO A 63 -13.22 -4.24 -2.86
C PRO A 63 -14.71 -4.05 -2.61
N THR A 64 -15.51 -3.98 -3.67
CA THR A 64 -16.97 -4.03 -3.58
C THR A 64 -17.45 -5.46 -3.34
N SER A 65 -16.77 -6.44 -3.92
CA SER A 65 -16.99 -7.87 -3.68
C SER A 65 -15.70 -8.66 -3.90
N GLY A 66 -15.67 -9.88 -3.39
CA GLY A 66 -14.46 -10.70 -3.36
C GLY A 66 -13.61 -10.42 -2.12
N GLU A 67 -12.43 -11.03 -2.05
CA GLU A 67 -11.53 -10.93 -0.91
C GLU A 67 -10.15 -10.46 -1.34
N VAL A 68 -9.56 -9.56 -0.56
CA VAL A 68 -8.17 -9.11 -0.71
C VAL A 68 -7.45 -9.37 0.61
N SER A 69 -6.34 -10.11 0.53
CA SER A 69 -5.40 -10.27 1.64
C SER A 69 -4.02 -9.74 1.26
N ILE A 70 -3.42 -8.94 2.13
CA ILE A 70 -2.09 -8.35 1.97
C ILE A 70 -1.25 -8.72 3.18
N LEU A 71 -0.06 -9.30 2.96
CA LEU A 71 0.83 -9.76 4.04
C LEU A 71 0.11 -10.68 5.05
N ASN A 72 -0.75 -11.57 4.54
CA ASN A 72 -1.66 -12.46 5.29
C ASN A 72 -2.79 -11.77 6.06
N GLU A 73 -2.94 -10.45 5.97
CA GLU A 73 -4.03 -9.71 6.60
C GLU A 73 -5.18 -9.47 5.63
N ILE A 74 -6.43 -9.76 6.03
CA ILE A 74 -7.62 -9.58 5.18
C ILE A 74 -8.14 -8.15 5.30
N LEU A 75 -8.30 -7.45 4.17
CA LEU A 75 -8.86 -6.10 4.17
C LEU A 75 -10.28 -6.09 4.76
N GLY A 76 -10.49 -5.19 5.73
CA GLY A 76 -11.75 -5.06 6.47
C GLY A 76 -11.84 -5.91 7.74
N LYS A 77 -10.82 -6.73 8.03
CA LYS A 77 -10.70 -7.48 9.30
C LYS A 77 -9.53 -7.03 10.18
N VAL A 78 -8.77 -6.04 9.71
CA VAL A 78 -7.59 -5.49 10.38
C VAL A 78 -7.60 -3.98 10.35
N ASP A 79 -6.80 -3.36 11.21
CA ASP A 79 -6.50 -1.94 11.10
C ASP A 79 -5.67 -1.68 9.83
N VAL A 80 -6.26 -0.97 8.88
CA VAL A 80 -5.60 -0.62 7.63
C VAL A 80 -4.49 0.41 7.81
N PHE A 81 -4.47 1.18 8.90
CA PHE A 81 -3.39 2.13 9.18
C PHE A 81 -2.08 1.39 9.52
N GLU A 82 -2.15 0.34 10.36
CA GLU A 82 -0.99 -0.52 10.63
C GLU A 82 -0.50 -1.25 9.38
N LEU A 83 -1.43 -1.72 8.55
CA LEU A 83 -1.10 -2.40 7.30
C LEU A 83 -0.39 -1.46 6.30
N ARG A 84 -0.81 -0.19 6.22
CA ARG A 84 -0.20 0.81 5.32
C ARG A 84 1.25 1.10 5.66
N ASN A 85 1.64 1.07 6.94
CA ASN A 85 3.04 1.26 7.36
C ASN A 85 3.97 0.17 6.81
N ARG A 86 3.42 -0.98 6.39
CA ARG A 86 4.17 -2.10 5.80
C ARG A 86 4.17 -2.08 4.27
N ILE A 87 3.54 -1.09 3.64
CA ILE A 87 3.39 -0.98 2.19
C ILE A 87 3.97 0.33 1.68
N GLY A 88 5.09 0.25 0.96
CA GLY A 88 5.60 1.40 0.22
C GLY A 88 4.71 1.68 -0.99
N PHE A 89 4.09 2.87 -1.04
CA PHE A 89 3.32 3.33 -2.19
C PHE A 89 3.88 4.65 -2.69
N THR A 90 4.19 4.74 -3.98
CA THR A 90 4.71 5.98 -4.59
C THR A 90 3.92 6.28 -5.86
N SER A 91 3.58 7.56 -6.05
CA SER A 91 2.90 8.04 -7.25
C SER A 91 3.15 9.53 -7.44
N SER A 92 2.99 10.05 -8.66
CA SER A 92 3.08 11.49 -8.92
C SER A 92 2.04 12.29 -8.11
N ALA A 93 0.81 11.78 -8.02
CA ALA A 93 -0.26 12.39 -7.23
C ALA A 93 0.04 12.44 -5.72
N MET A 94 0.95 11.60 -5.23
CA MET A 94 1.41 11.65 -3.85
C MET A 94 2.38 12.81 -3.63
N VAL A 95 3.31 13.01 -4.58
CA VAL A 95 4.32 14.07 -4.51
C VAL A 95 3.66 15.44 -4.46
N GLU A 96 2.56 15.64 -5.18
CA GLU A 96 1.76 16.88 -5.17
C GLU A 96 1.15 17.23 -3.80
N ARG A 97 1.10 16.29 -2.86
CA ARG A 97 0.58 16.51 -1.50
C ARG A 97 1.65 16.93 -0.50
N ILE A 98 2.93 16.87 -0.88
CA ILE A 98 4.04 17.28 -0.03
C ILE A 98 4.13 18.81 -0.06
N PRO A 99 4.16 19.51 1.08
CA PRO A 99 4.35 20.96 1.11
C PRO A 99 5.66 21.35 0.40
N ASN A 100 5.61 22.42 -0.41
CA ASN A 100 6.77 22.85 -1.20
C ASN A 100 7.97 23.30 -0.34
N ASP A 101 7.71 23.65 0.92
CA ASP A 101 8.69 24.08 1.93
C ASP A 101 9.11 22.97 2.90
N GLU A 102 8.60 21.74 2.71
CA GLU A 102 8.97 20.58 3.52
C GLU A 102 10.43 20.19 3.25
N LYS A 103 11.22 19.96 4.32
CA LYS A 103 12.61 19.54 4.15
C LYS A 103 12.66 18.07 3.79
N VAL A 104 13.62 17.69 2.95
CA VAL A 104 13.84 16.30 2.50
C VAL A 104 13.90 15.30 3.67
N LYS A 105 14.58 15.66 4.77
CA LYS A 105 14.65 14.84 5.98
C LYS A 105 13.30 14.61 6.65
N ASP A 106 12.43 15.61 6.64
CA ASP A 106 11.12 15.55 7.28
C ASP A 106 10.15 14.75 6.40
N VAL A 107 10.30 14.81 5.06
CA VAL A 107 9.60 13.92 4.12
C VAL A 107 9.97 12.45 4.36
N VAL A 108 11.27 12.14 4.51
CA VAL A 108 11.70 10.76 4.77
C VAL A 108 11.26 10.26 6.13
N LEU A 109 11.31 11.11 7.16
CA LEU A 109 10.82 10.79 8.50
C LEU A 109 9.32 10.47 8.49
N THR A 110 8.49 11.34 7.92
CA THR A 110 7.03 11.17 7.89
C THR A 110 6.57 9.99 7.03
N ALA A 111 7.33 9.65 5.99
CA ALA A 111 7.07 8.47 5.16
C ALA A 111 7.15 7.15 5.94
N ALA A 112 7.96 7.07 7.01
CA ALA A 112 8.05 5.88 7.86
C ALA A 112 6.74 5.56 8.61
N TYR A 113 5.86 6.55 8.74
CA TYR A 113 4.56 6.43 9.40
C TYR A 113 3.39 6.47 8.41
N ALA A 114 3.66 6.46 7.10
CA ALA A 114 2.66 6.62 6.04
C ALA A 114 1.82 7.92 6.17
N ILE A 115 2.40 8.99 6.72
CA ILE A 115 1.77 10.30 6.91
C ILE A 115 2.29 11.31 5.87
N PHE A 116 1.42 12.24 5.45
CA PHE A 116 1.79 13.38 4.59
C PHE A 116 1.91 14.66 5.45
N GLY A 117 3.15 15.11 5.71
CA GLY A 117 3.44 16.35 6.45
C GLY A 117 3.28 16.23 7.97
N ARG A 118 3.99 17.06 8.74
CA ARG A 118 3.93 17.06 10.21
C ARG A 118 2.55 17.51 10.71
N TRP A 119 1.89 16.68 11.51
CA TRP A 119 0.86 17.12 12.45
C TRP A 119 1.29 16.71 13.86
N GLN A 120 1.81 17.68 14.61
CA GLN A 120 1.95 17.73 16.07
C GLN A 120 2.19 16.39 16.82
N GLU A 121 3.15 15.57 16.39
CA GLU A 121 3.62 14.39 17.14
C GLU A 121 5.10 14.53 17.50
N ASP A 122 5.45 14.12 18.72
CA ASP A 122 6.83 14.00 19.19
C ASP A 122 7.42 12.69 18.63
N TYR A 123 8.30 12.80 17.64
CA TYR A 123 9.01 11.65 17.06
C TYR A 123 10.20 11.26 17.94
N ASP A 124 10.45 9.95 18.08
CA ASP A 124 11.56 9.45 18.90
C ASP A 124 12.92 9.73 18.21
N LEU A 125 13.97 9.99 18.99
CA LEU A 125 15.32 10.32 18.49
C LEU A 125 15.91 9.22 17.59
N TRP A 126 15.44 7.98 17.80
CA TRP A 126 15.81 6.82 16.99
C TRP A 126 15.27 6.94 15.55
N ASP A 127 14.05 7.43 15.38
CA ASP A 127 13.39 7.55 14.07
C ASP A 127 14.02 8.69 13.25
N GLU A 128 14.44 9.79 13.90
CA GLU A 128 15.23 10.84 13.25
C GLU A 128 16.58 10.31 12.73
N SER A 129 17.28 9.52 13.54
CA SER A 129 18.58 8.94 13.17
C SER A 129 18.44 7.98 11.98
N ARG A 130 17.38 7.17 11.98
CA ARG A 130 17.07 6.24 10.88
C ARG A 130 16.70 6.97 9.59
N ALA A 131 15.92 8.05 9.67
CA ALA A 131 15.56 8.86 8.51
C ALA A 131 16.79 9.51 7.87
N ILE A 132 17.73 10.02 8.68
CA ILE A 132 19.00 10.59 8.19
C ILE A 132 19.86 9.53 7.49
N ALA A 133 19.93 8.31 8.04
CA ALA A 133 20.71 7.23 7.44
C ALA A 133 20.20 6.81 6.05
N LEU A 134 18.91 7.02 5.74
CA LEU A 134 18.34 6.76 4.42
C LEU A 134 18.66 7.84 3.38
N LEU A 135 19.24 8.97 3.79
CA LEU A 135 19.58 10.12 2.93
C LEU A 135 21.05 10.19 2.52
N THR A 136 21.89 9.31 3.06
CA THR A 136 23.33 9.19 2.77
C THR A 136 23.63 7.91 2.04
#